data_AF-A0A8J2W1G7-F1
#
_entry.id   AF-A0A8J2W1G7-F1
#
_cell.length_a   1.000
_cell.length_b   1.000
_cell.length_c   1.000
_cell.angle_alpha   90.00
_cell.angle_beta   90.00
_cell.angle_gamma   90.00
#
_symmetry.space_group_name_H-M   'P 1'
#
loop_
_entity.id
_entity.type
_entity.pdbx_description
1 polymer ?
#
loop_
_entity_poly.entity_id
_entity_poly.type
_entity_poly.pdbx_seq_one_letter_code
_entity_poly.pdbx_strand_id
1 'polypeptide(L)'
;MTKFRDVSYGLQKLRDFLLGRKHILHARFLPNIAPRTIPTADLPRGPDTPYSQNYYCRRNVFHSVHPPVVAPIAEGPPLIQDPTQKVKVGGVRADALLFDFAPTPGTPWWWDGHFYYELVPDPPASPPPKASQPDPCAPKK
;
A
#
# COMPACT_ATOMS: atom_id res chain seq x y z
N MET A 1 -12.30 18.04 42.25
CA MET A 1 -12.05 18.76 40.98
C MET A 1 -11.10 19.91 41.27
N THR A 2 -9.83 19.79 40.87
CA THR A 2 -8.84 20.85 41.04
C THR A 2 -9.20 22.04 40.14
N LYS A 3 -9.32 23.23 40.73
CA LYS A 3 -9.61 24.45 39.97
C LYS A 3 -8.34 24.91 39.25
N PHE A 4 -8.35 24.88 37.92
CA PHE A 4 -7.25 25.37 37.10
C PHE A 4 -7.08 26.87 37.25
N ARG A 5 -5.85 27.36 37.02
CA ARG A 5 -5.57 28.80 37.01
C ARG A 5 -6.27 29.43 35.79
N ASP A 6 -7.35 30.14 36.06
CA ASP A 6 -8.13 30.92 35.09
C ASP A 6 -8.46 32.29 35.70
N VAL A 7 -9.05 33.17 34.91
CA VAL A 7 -9.45 34.52 35.31
C VAL A 7 -10.57 34.47 36.36
N SER A 8 -10.87 35.57 37.05
CA SER A 8 -12.01 35.67 37.99
C SER A 8 -13.34 35.32 37.31
N TYR A 9 -14.30 34.82 38.07
CA TYR A 9 -15.59 34.33 37.54
C TYR A 9 -16.33 35.36 36.68
N GLY A 10 -16.32 36.64 37.09
CA GLY A 10 -16.95 37.71 36.31
C GLY A 10 -16.30 37.91 34.94
N LEU A 11 -14.97 37.89 34.87
CA LEU A 11 -14.25 38.01 33.61
C LEU A 11 -14.40 36.76 32.72
N GLN A 12 -14.54 35.57 33.32
CA GLN A 12 -14.87 34.36 32.56
C GLN A 12 -16.23 34.48 31.88
N LYS A 13 -17.25 35.00 32.58
CA LYS A 13 -18.60 35.21 32.01
C LYS A 13 -18.60 36.28 30.93
N LEU A 14 -17.90 37.37 31.14
CA LEU A 14 -17.73 38.42 30.12
C LEU A 14 -17.06 37.85 28.87
N ARG A 15 -16.00 37.06 29.04
CA ARG A 15 -15.29 36.37 27.94
C ARG A 15 -16.21 35.42 27.18
N ASP A 16 -16.93 34.55 27.88
CA ASP A 16 -17.85 33.58 27.27
C ASP A 16 -19.01 34.27 26.54
N PHE A 17 -19.49 35.40 27.07
CA PHE A 17 -20.50 36.23 26.45
C PHE A 17 -20.00 36.85 25.13
N LEU A 18 -18.81 37.46 25.13
CA LEU A 18 -18.22 38.07 23.93
C LEU A 18 -17.86 37.03 22.85
N LEU A 19 -17.50 35.82 23.26
CA LEU A 19 -17.18 34.72 22.33
C LEU A 19 -18.42 34.01 21.77
N GLY A 20 -19.59 34.18 22.39
CA GLY A 20 -20.80 33.40 22.05
C GLY A 20 -20.68 31.90 22.31
N ARG A 21 -19.61 31.45 22.99
CA ARG A 21 -19.33 30.06 23.34
C ARG A 21 -18.49 29.98 24.60
N LYS A 22 -18.53 28.82 25.28
CA LYS A 22 -17.64 28.55 26.43
C LYS A 22 -16.18 28.54 25.95
N HIS A 23 -15.35 29.36 26.57
CA HIS A 23 -13.93 29.42 26.26
C HIS A 23 -13.22 28.11 26.64
N ILE A 24 -12.39 27.58 25.74
CA ILE A 24 -11.59 26.37 25.95
C ILE A 24 -10.17 26.82 26.32
N LEU A 25 -9.68 26.42 27.49
CA LEU A 25 -8.32 26.72 27.92
C LEU A 25 -7.32 25.86 27.15
N HIS A 26 -6.48 26.51 26.32
CA HIS A 26 -5.42 25.84 25.56
C HIS A 26 -4.13 25.61 26.38
N ALA A 27 -4.02 26.23 27.55
CA ALA A 27 -2.88 26.04 28.43
C ALA A 27 -2.86 24.61 28.98
N ARG A 28 -1.66 24.01 28.99
CA ARG A 28 -1.45 22.67 29.55
C ARG A 28 -1.23 22.79 31.06
N PHE A 29 -2.12 22.20 31.84
CA PHE A 29 -2.05 22.20 33.30
C PHE A 29 -1.59 20.85 33.81
N LEU A 30 -0.72 20.84 34.83
CA LEU A 30 -0.05 19.65 35.37
C LEU A 30 -0.92 18.40 35.56
N PRO A 31 -2.14 18.44 36.13
CA PRO A 31 -2.92 17.21 36.30
C PRO A 31 -3.58 16.69 35.01
N ASN A 32 -3.58 17.47 33.92
CA ASN A 32 -4.10 17.07 32.60
C ASN A 32 -2.97 16.70 31.62
N ILE A 33 -1.72 16.67 32.08
CA ILE A 33 -0.56 16.26 31.27
C ILE A 33 0.05 15.05 31.94
N ALA A 34 0.65 14.18 31.13
CA ALA A 34 1.46 13.11 31.65
C ALA A 34 2.58 13.66 32.56
N PRO A 35 2.95 12.95 33.63
CA PRO A 35 4.05 13.35 34.49
C PRO A 35 5.35 13.43 33.68
N ARG A 36 6.26 14.32 34.11
CA ARG A 36 7.59 14.44 33.47
C ARG A 36 8.49 13.24 33.74
N THR A 37 8.24 12.54 34.85
CA THR A 37 8.95 11.32 35.21
C THR A 37 8.26 10.14 34.53
N ILE A 38 8.98 9.46 33.65
CA ILE A 38 8.48 8.30 32.90
C ILE A 38 9.03 7.04 33.58
N PRO A 39 8.19 6.05 33.96
CA PRO A 39 8.68 4.78 34.47
C PRO A 39 9.43 4.00 33.38
N THR A 40 10.31 3.08 33.77
CA THR A 40 10.95 2.16 32.82
C THR A 40 9.87 1.39 32.05
N ALA A 41 9.91 1.47 30.72
CA ALA A 41 8.95 0.77 29.87
C ALA A 41 9.38 -0.69 29.66
N ASP A 42 8.44 -1.63 29.83
CA ASP A 42 8.59 -3.01 29.39
C ASP A 42 7.98 -3.15 28.00
N LEU A 43 8.82 -3.07 26.97
CA LEU A 43 8.38 -3.10 25.58
C LEU A 43 8.26 -4.56 25.11
N PRO A 44 7.13 -4.95 24.48
CA PRO A 44 7.02 -6.28 23.90
C PRO A 44 8.10 -6.46 22.85
N ARG A 45 8.79 -7.60 22.91
CA ARG A 45 9.85 -7.92 21.96
C ARG A 45 9.24 -8.26 20.59
N GLY A 46 9.93 -7.90 19.51
CA GLY A 46 9.47 -8.12 18.14
C GLY A 46 9.37 -9.62 17.75
N PRO A 47 8.91 -9.92 16.53
CA PRO A 47 8.74 -11.31 16.06
C PRO A 47 10.06 -12.11 16.00
N ASP A 48 11.20 -11.42 15.99
CA ASP A 48 12.55 -11.98 15.96
C ASP A 48 13.09 -12.43 17.34
N THR A 49 12.18 -12.64 18.29
CA THR A 49 12.49 -13.08 19.66
C THR A 49 12.86 -14.56 19.84
N PRO A 50 12.47 -15.52 18.97
CA PRO A 50 12.73 -16.92 19.30
C PRO A 50 14.24 -17.20 19.33
N TYR A 51 14.67 -17.89 20.39
CA TYR A 51 16.08 -18.25 20.63
C TYR A 51 16.56 -19.39 19.72
N SER A 52 15.64 -20.18 19.16
CA SER A 52 15.93 -21.29 18.25
C SER A 52 15.32 -21.04 16.88
N GLN A 53 15.90 -21.66 15.84
CA GLN A 53 15.40 -21.65 14.46
C GLN A 53 15.27 -20.26 13.80
N ASN A 54 15.94 -19.24 14.35
CA ASN A 54 15.83 -17.84 13.90
C ASN A 54 17.01 -17.36 13.03
N TYR A 55 17.33 -18.10 11.97
CA TYR A 55 18.49 -17.82 11.12
C TYR A 55 18.29 -16.57 10.26
N TYR A 56 19.27 -15.65 10.26
CA TYR A 56 19.21 -14.41 9.48
C TYR A 56 19.09 -14.67 7.97
N CYS A 57 19.74 -15.71 7.45
CA CYS A 57 19.68 -16.08 6.03
C CYS A 57 18.26 -16.36 5.51
N ARG A 58 17.33 -16.79 6.37
CA ARG A 58 15.93 -17.06 6.00
C ARG A 58 15.04 -15.82 6.07
N ARG A 59 15.44 -14.80 6.83
CA ARG A 59 14.68 -13.56 7.04
C ARG A 59 15.18 -12.40 6.18
N ASN A 60 16.36 -12.54 5.59
CA ASN A 60 16.99 -11.44 4.87
C ASN A 60 16.28 -11.13 3.55
N VAL A 61 15.45 -10.09 3.56
CA VAL A 61 14.72 -9.59 2.38
C VAL A 61 15.68 -9.11 1.29
N PHE A 62 16.87 -8.61 1.64
CA PHE A 62 17.83 -8.11 0.64
C PHE A 62 18.29 -9.21 -0.33
N HIS A 63 18.34 -10.48 0.12
CA HIS A 63 18.66 -11.60 -0.76
C HIS A 63 17.46 -12.19 -1.50
N SER A 64 16.23 -11.75 -1.18
CA SER A 64 15.00 -12.16 -1.89
C SER A 64 14.68 -11.28 -3.10
N VAL A 65 15.37 -10.14 -3.25
CA VAL A 65 15.18 -9.25 -4.39
C VAL A 65 15.88 -9.85 -5.61
N HIS A 66 15.09 -10.22 -6.61
CA HIS A 66 15.59 -10.67 -7.91
C HIS A 66 15.80 -9.48 -8.86
N PRO A 67 16.74 -9.57 -9.81
CA PRO A 67 16.86 -8.60 -10.89
C PRO A 67 15.53 -8.44 -11.65
N PRO A 68 15.22 -7.24 -12.16
CA PRO A 68 13.99 -7.02 -12.91
C PRO A 68 13.97 -7.91 -14.17
N VAL A 69 12.83 -8.55 -14.42
CA VAL A 69 12.61 -9.27 -15.68
C VAL A 69 12.39 -8.21 -16.76
N VAL A 70 13.27 -8.16 -17.75
CA VAL A 70 13.11 -7.22 -18.86
C VAL A 70 12.08 -7.78 -19.84
N ALA A 71 11.04 -6.99 -20.11
CA ALA A 71 10.08 -7.33 -21.15
C ALA A 71 10.76 -7.23 -22.52
N PRO A 72 10.52 -8.18 -23.45
CA PRO A 72 11.18 -8.23 -24.75
C PRO A 72 10.89 -7.03 -25.67
N ILE A 73 9.96 -6.16 -25.28
CA ILE A 73 9.56 -4.94 -26.00
C ILE A 73 10.42 -3.73 -25.57
N ALA A 74 11.01 -3.77 -24.36
CA ALA A 74 11.80 -2.68 -23.79
C ALA A 74 13.30 -2.74 -24.18
N GLU A 75 13.75 -3.91 -24.64
CA GLU A 75 15.05 -4.10 -25.26
C GLU A 75 14.99 -3.46 -26.66
N GLY A 76 15.33 -2.18 -26.75
CA GLY A 76 15.48 -1.52 -28.06
C GLY A 76 16.46 -2.28 -28.98
N PRO A 77 16.61 -1.87 -30.25
CA PRO A 77 17.57 -2.51 -31.16
C PRO A 77 18.96 -2.64 -30.48
N PRO A 78 19.64 -3.79 -30.58
CA PRO A 78 20.92 -4.00 -29.89
C PRO A 78 21.90 -2.89 -30.29
N LEU A 79 22.50 -2.22 -29.30
CA LEU A 79 23.40 -1.07 -29.49
C LEU A 79 24.74 -1.45 -30.16
N ILE A 80 25.06 -2.74 -30.32
CA ILE A 80 26.29 -3.20 -30.97
C ILE A 80 25.93 -4.30 -31.98
N GLN A 81 26.08 -3.99 -33.27
CA GLN A 81 25.97 -4.95 -34.36
C GLN A 81 27.39 -5.36 -34.78
N ASP A 82 27.87 -6.50 -34.30
CA ASP A 82 29.03 -7.14 -34.92
C ASP A 82 28.59 -7.74 -36.26
N PRO A 83 29.24 -7.41 -37.40
CA PRO A 83 28.80 -7.82 -38.74
C PRO A 83 28.92 -9.34 -39.00
N THR A 84 29.50 -10.10 -38.08
CA THR A 84 29.81 -11.53 -38.26
C THR A 84 28.94 -12.46 -37.39
N GLN A 85 28.31 -11.96 -36.33
CA GLN A 85 27.39 -12.76 -35.52
C GLN A 85 25.95 -12.60 -36.00
N LYS A 86 25.33 -13.71 -36.42
CA LYS A 86 23.87 -13.74 -36.65
C LYS A 86 23.17 -13.32 -35.37
N VAL A 87 22.51 -12.16 -35.43
CA VAL A 87 21.70 -11.56 -34.37
C VAL A 87 20.83 -12.65 -33.73
N LYS A 88 21.10 -13.01 -32.47
CA LYS A 88 20.11 -13.72 -31.66
C LYS A 88 18.94 -12.76 -31.47
N VAL A 89 17.85 -13.04 -32.17
CA VAL A 89 16.59 -12.28 -32.12
C VAL A 89 16.05 -12.34 -30.70
N GLY A 90 16.43 -11.38 -29.86
CA GLY A 90 16.03 -11.28 -28.46
C GLY A 90 14.95 -10.24 -28.18
N GLY A 91 14.48 -9.52 -29.20
CA GLY A 91 13.39 -8.57 -29.10
C GLY A 91 12.21 -9.02 -29.96
N VAL A 92 11.04 -9.19 -29.34
CA VAL A 92 9.80 -9.42 -30.09
C VAL A 92 9.37 -8.09 -30.68
N ARG A 93 9.23 -8.01 -32.01
CA ARG A 93 8.70 -6.81 -32.66
C ARG A 93 7.31 -6.52 -32.12
N ALA A 94 7.01 -5.25 -31.82
CA ALA A 94 5.70 -4.84 -31.31
C ALA A 94 4.55 -5.34 -32.21
N ASP A 95 4.77 -5.35 -33.53
CA ASP A 95 3.81 -5.81 -34.55
C ASP A 95 3.56 -7.33 -34.54
N ALA A 96 4.40 -8.10 -33.85
CA ALA A 96 4.24 -9.56 -33.72
C ALA A 96 3.42 -9.95 -32.48
N LEU A 97 3.02 -8.98 -31.65
CA LEU A 97 2.20 -9.20 -30.46
C LEU A 97 0.74 -8.97 -30.83
N LEU A 98 0.01 -10.06 -31.03
CA LEU A 98 -1.44 -10.02 -31.14
C LEU A 98 -2.05 -10.16 -29.75
N PHE A 99 -2.71 -9.11 -29.27
CA PHE A 99 -3.54 -9.17 -28.07
C PHE A 99 -5.00 -9.27 -28.50
N ASP A 100 -5.73 -10.25 -27.97
CA ASP A 100 -7.18 -10.36 -28.21
C ASP A 100 -7.94 -9.18 -27.59
N PHE A 101 -7.40 -8.58 -26.52
CA PHE A 101 -7.92 -7.41 -25.81
C PHE A 101 -6.78 -6.54 -25.27
N ALA A 102 -7.01 -5.24 -25.07
CA ALA A 102 -6.01 -4.34 -24.51
C ALA A 102 -5.64 -4.76 -23.07
N PRO A 103 -4.36 -4.99 -22.75
CA PRO A 103 -3.96 -5.36 -21.39
C PRO A 103 -4.15 -4.19 -20.43
N THR A 104 -4.85 -4.42 -19.32
CA THR A 104 -5.01 -3.44 -18.23
C THR A 104 -4.01 -3.73 -17.10
N PRO A 105 -3.39 -2.72 -16.47
CA PRO A 105 -2.39 -2.91 -15.41
C PRO A 105 -2.94 -3.53 -14.11
N GLY A 106 -4.27 -3.55 -13.94
CA GLY A 106 -4.96 -4.14 -12.79
C GLY A 106 -6.46 -3.85 -12.86
N THR A 107 -7.22 -4.34 -11.88
CA THR A 107 -8.64 -4.02 -11.74
C THR A 107 -8.80 -2.57 -11.26
N PRO A 108 -9.71 -1.77 -11.85
CA PRO A 108 -9.99 -0.43 -11.36
C PRO A 108 -10.56 -0.48 -9.94
N TRP A 109 -10.18 0.48 -9.09
CA TRP A 109 -10.74 0.59 -7.74
C TRP A 109 -12.08 1.32 -7.77
N TRP A 110 -13.03 0.89 -6.95
CA TRP A 110 -14.38 1.46 -6.91
C TRP A 110 -14.44 2.94 -6.48
N TRP A 111 -13.47 3.43 -5.70
CA TRP A 111 -13.31 4.84 -5.31
C TRP A 111 -12.41 5.64 -6.26
N ASP A 112 -11.72 4.95 -7.16
CA ASP A 112 -11.01 5.50 -8.32
C ASP A 112 -11.96 5.61 -9.54
N GLY A 113 -13.25 5.30 -9.33
CA GLY A 113 -14.35 5.44 -10.28
C GLY A 113 -14.71 6.89 -10.56
N HIS A 114 -13.76 7.66 -11.07
CA HIS A 114 -14.14 8.79 -11.90
C HIS A 114 -14.54 8.24 -13.26
N PHE A 115 -15.85 8.24 -13.51
CA PHE A 115 -16.50 7.95 -14.79
C PHE A 115 -16.06 8.93 -15.89
N TYR A 116 -14.78 8.93 -16.29
CA TYR A 116 -14.29 9.75 -17.39
C TYR A 116 -14.50 9.07 -18.77
N TYR A 117 -14.92 7.80 -18.80
CA TYR A 117 -15.09 7.02 -20.03
C TYR A 117 -16.43 6.25 -20.07
N GLU A 118 -17.57 6.92 -19.89
CA GLU A 118 -18.90 6.34 -20.13
C GLU A 118 -19.26 6.18 -21.63
N LEU A 119 -18.28 6.24 -22.54
CA LEU A 119 -18.51 6.14 -23.99
C LEU A 119 -17.84 4.92 -24.63
N VAL A 120 -17.35 3.96 -23.85
CA VAL A 120 -16.96 2.67 -24.42
C VAL A 120 -18.17 1.74 -24.35
N PRO A 121 -18.76 1.33 -25.49
CA PRO A 121 -19.87 0.37 -25.48
C PRO A 121 -19.41 -0.93 -24.80
N ASP A 122 -20.28 -1.50 -23.97
CA ASP A 122 -20.00 -2.73 -23.24
C ASP A 122 -19.57 -3.84 -24.22
N PRO A 123 -18.46 -4.55 -23.93
CA PRO A 123 -18.08 -5.71 -24.73
C PRO A 123 -19.21 -6.76 -24.66
N PRO A 124 -19.45 -7.52 -25.76
CA PRO A 124 -20.49 -8.55 -25.76
C PRO A 124 -20.25 -9.53 -24.61
N ALA A 125 -21.32 -9.83 -23.87
CA ALA A 125 -21.28 -10.66 -22.68
C ALA A 125 -20.48 -11.95 -22.94
N SER A 126 -19.36 -12.11 -22.23
CA SER A 126 -18.61 -13.35 -22.25
C SER A 126 -19.52 -14.48 -21.74
N PRO A 127 -19.53 -15.66 -22.39
CA PRO A 127 -20.29 -16.80 -21.89
C PRO A 127 -19.88 -17.09 -20.44
N PRO A 128 -20.81 -17.51 -19.57
CA PRO A 128 -20.51 -17.79 -18.18
C PRO A 128 -19.35 -18.80 -18.09
N PRO A 129 -18.42 -18.63 -17.14
CA PRO A 129 -17.35 -19.61 -16.95
C PRO A 129 -17.99 -20.98 -16.72
N LYS A 130 -17.63 -21.93 -17.59
CA LYS A 130 -18.01 -23.34 -17.43
C LYS A 130 -17.57 -23.75 -16.02
N ALA A 131 -18.51 -24.22 -15.21
CA ALA A 131 -18.22 -24.77 -13.90
C ALA A 131 -17.06 -25.77 -14.04
N SER A 132 -15.93 -25.46 -13.40
CA SER A 132 -14.84 -26.41 -13.27
C SER A 132 -15.40 -27.61 -12.50
N GLN A 133 -15.48 -28.76 -13.17
CA GLN A 133 -15.73 -30.00 -12.47
C GLN A 133 -14.56 -30.25 -11.51
N PRO A 134 -14.80 -30.72 -10.28
CA PRO A 134 -13.72 -31.01 -9.35
C PRO A 134 -12.83 -32.13 -9.92
N ASP A 135 -11.52 -31.89 -9.92
CA ASP A 135 -10.51 -32.85 -10.36
C ASP A 135 -10.64 -34.18 -9.57
N PRO A 136 -10.63 -35.35 -10.22
CA PRO A 136 -10.80 -36.64 -9.55
C PRO A 136 -9.55 -37.11 -8.78
N CYS A 137 -8.57 -36.23 -8.54
CA CYS A 137 -7.30 -36.62 -7.94
C CYS A 137 -6.86 -35.67 -6.82
N ALA A 138 -7.69 -35.53 -5.78
CA ALA A 138 -7.21 -35.09 -4.48
C ALA A 138 -6.64 -36.30 -3.71
N PRO A 139 -5.39 -36.26 -3.21
CA PRO A 139 -4.87 -37.32 -2.37
C PRO A 139 -5.64 -37.35 -1.04
N LYS A 140 -6.22 -38.50 -0.71
CA LYS A 140 -6.68 -38.77 0.66
C LYS A 140 -5.46 -39.01 1.54
N LYS A 141 -5.05 -38.00 2.29
CA LYS A 141 -4.66 -38.07 3.72
C LYS A 141 -4.20 -36.72 4.23
#